data_AF-A0A4S9Y2Q2-F1
#
_entry.id   AF-A0A4S9Y2Q2-F1
#
_cell.length_a   1.000
_cell.length_b   1.000
_cell.length_c   1.000
_cell.angle_alpha   90.00
_cell.angle_beta   90.00
_cell.angle_gamma   90.00
#
_symmetry.space_group_name_H-M   'P 1'
#
loop_
_entity.id
_entity.type
_entity.pdbx_description
1 polymer ?
#
loop_
_entity_poly.entity_id
_entity_poly.type
_entity_poly.pdbx_seq_one_letter_code
_entity_poly.pdbx_strand_id
1 'polypeptide(L)'
;MVTTTRLLNKNKEKDCISVTFDRKYYQTTTAFIKRSLRPQEWQVSTFHGRIIVPRLGEERLLNEAAALEFIAKNTTIPVPKVLACFEDDGAVYLITELIDARRMDDLTCSDRIIIEEELEGYAHQLHPLRSRNLGGCSGLVIPPYRVWDKTPRDEWKLHPSEVEEYVFCHHDLSQANVLVCHDELKIKAVIDWEYSGFWPEKFERAFYKRVGPSVALEGEADDVDEMLKFMNEKLVR
;
A
#
# COMPACT_ATOMS: atom_id res chain seq x y z
N MET A 1 -0.39 -10.40 -29.63
CA MET A 1 -1.49 -9.45 -29.33
C MET A 1 -0.98 -8.52 -28.25
N VAL A 2 -1.09 -7.19 -28.39
CA VAL A 2 -0.58 -6.24 -27.38
C VAL A 2 -1.63 -6.12 -26.27
N THR A 3 -1.35 -6.65 -25.09
CA THR A 3 -2.19 -6.48 -23.90
C THR A 3 -1.88 -5.13 -23.26
N THR A 4 -2.87 -4.25 -23.12
CA THR A 4 -2.71 -2.93 -22.47
C THR A 4 -3.75 -2.77 -21.37
N THR A 5 -3.51 -1.91 -20.36
CA THR A 5 -4.53 -1.59 -19.32
C THR A 5 -5.88 -1.23 -19.95
N ARG A 6 -5.87 -0.45 -21.04
CA ARG A 6 -7.09 -0.05 -21.74
C ARG A 6 -7.82 -1.24 -22.35
N LEU A 7 -7.10 -2.17 -22.97
CA LEU A 7 -7.69 -3.37 -23.56
C LEU A 7 -8.22 -4.32 -22.47
N LEU A 8 -7.45 -4.50 -21.39
CA LEU A 8 -7.87 -5.31 -20.24
C LEU A 8 -9.15 -4.74 -19.60
N ASN A 9 -9.23 -3.42 -19.40
CA ASN A 9 -10.45 -2.81 -18.87
C ASN A 9 -11.64 -2.91 -19.83
N LYS A 10 -11.42 -2.84 -21.15
CA LYS A 10 -12.49 -3.01 -22.14
C LYS A 10 -13.05 -4.44 -22.16
N ASN A 11 -12.18 -5.42 -21.93
CA ASN A 11 -12.51 -6.85 -22.01
C ASN A 11 -12.54 -7.52 -20.63
N LYS A 12 -12.66 -6.75 -19.56
CA LYS A 12 -12.66 -7.27 -18.19
C LYS A 12 -13.89 -8.15 -17.95
N GLU A 13 -13.75 -9.11 -17.06
CA GLU A 13 -14.84 -9.97 -16.62
C GLU A 13 -15.98 -9.14 -16.04
N LYS A 14 -17.21 -9.66 -16.09
CA LYS A 14 -18.43 -8.92 -15.69
C LYS A 14 -18.31 -8.25 -14.31
N ASP A 15 -17.74 -8.95 -13.34
CA ASP A 15 -17.65 -8.48 -11.95
C ASP A 15 -16.30 -7.81 -11.62
N CYS A 16 -15.40 -7.69 -12.61
CA CYS A 16 -14.16 -6.93 -12.49
C CYS A 16 -14.48 -5.45 -12.65
N ILE A 17 -14.32 -4.67 -11.58
CA ILE A 17 -14.63 -3.23 -11.59
C ILE A 17 -13.52 -2.42 -12.24
N SER A 18 -12.26 -2.84 -12.12
CA SER A 18 -11.10 -2.15 -12.66
C SER A 18 -9.90 -3.07 -12.84
N VAL A 19 -9.05 -2.74 -13.81
CA VAL A 19 -7.73 -3.36 -14.01
C VAL A 19 -6.67 -2.26 -14.04
N THR A 20 -5.61 -2.37 -13.25
CA THR A 20 -4.44 -1.48 -13.29
C THR A 20 -3.28 -2.17 -14.00
N PHE A 21 -2.09 -1.56 -13.96
CA PHE A 21 -0.89 -2.16 -14.54
C PHE A 21 -0.39 -3.39 -13.77
N ASP A 22 -0.83 -3.57 -12.52
CA ASP A 22 -0.33 -4.59 -11.61
C ASP A 22 -1.41 -5.52 -11.03
N ARG A 23 -2.69 -5.14 -11.06
CA ARG A 23 -3.75 -5.96 -10.47
C ARG A 23 -5.14 -5.77 -11.09
N LYS A 24 -6.05 -6.68 -10.76
CA LYS A 24 -7.50 -6.56 -10.98
C LYS A 24 -8.22 -6.31 -9.66
N TYR A 25 -9.35 -5.61 -9.76
CA TYR A 25 -10.22 -5.32 -8.63
C TYR A 25 -11.62 -5.87 -8.90
N TYR A 26 -12.22 -6.45 -7.88
CA TYR A 26 -13.59 -6.93 -7.89
C TYR A 26 -14.29 -6.45 -6.63
N GLN A 27 -15.61 -6.33 -6.71
CA GLN A 27 -16.44 -5.93 -5.58
C GLN A 27 -17.73 -6.74 -5.60
N THR A 28 -18.10 -7.24 -4.43
CA THR A 28 -19.39 -7.87 -4.18
C THR A 28 -20.21 -6.99 -3.24
N THR A 29 -21.37 -7.45 -2.80
CA THR A 29 -22.18 -6.72 -1.81
C THR A 29 -21.51 -6.60 -0.44
N THR A 30 -20.57 -7.49 -0.09
CA THR A 30 -19.99 -7.57 1.26
C THR A 30 -18.46 -7.62 1.27
N ALA A 31 -17.81 -7.70 0.10
CA ALA A 31 -16.37 -7.86 0.02
C ALA A 31 -15.74 -7.03 -1.10
N PHE A 32 -14.52 -6.57 -0.83
CA PHE A 32 -13.62 -5.97 -1.81
C PHE A 32 -12.46 -6.94 -2.08
N ILE A 33 -12.09 -7.10 -3.35
CA ILE A 33 -11.11 -8.11 -3.77
C ILE A 33 -10.04 -7.43 -4.62
N LYS A 34 -8.79 -7.58 -4.20
CA LYS A 34 -7.60 -7.30 -5.02
C LYS A 34 -7.03 -8.63 -5.51
N ARG A 35 -6.62 -8.69 -6.78
CA ARG A 35 -5.97 -9.86 -7.37
C ARG A 35 -4.76 -9.44 -8.19
N SER A 36 -3.57 -9.99 -7.92
CA SER A 36 -2.39 -9.74 -8.76
C SER A 36 -2.62 -10.19 -10.20
N LEU A 37 -1.99 -9.54 -11.18
CA LEU A 37 -2.07 -9.99 -12.57
C LEU A 37 -1.28 -11.29 -12.77
N ARG A 38 -1.87 -12.22 -13.52
CA ARG A 38 -1.19 -13.44 -13.95
C ARG A 38 -0.16 -13.12 -15.04
N PRO A 39 0.86 -13.97 -15.25
CA PRO A 39 1.83 -13.80 -16.33
C PRO A 39 1.23 -13.59 -17.72
N GLN A 40 0.10 -14.25 -18.03
CA GLN A 40 -0.60 -14.11 -19.31
C GLN A 40 -1.36 -12.78 -19.44
N GLU A 41 -1.62 -12.11 -18.32
CA GLU A 41 -2.30 -10.81 -18.24
C GLU A 41 -1.32 -9.63 -18.21
N TRP A 42 -0.01 -9.90 -18.10
CA TRP A 42 1.01 -8.86 -18.11
C TRP A 42 0.96 -8.03 -19.39
N GLN A 43 1.20 -6.74 -19.22
CA GLN A 43 0.99 -5.76 -20.27
C GLN A 43 2.20 -5.64 -21.16
N VAL A 44 2.02 -5.10 -22.36
CA VAL A 44 3.10 -4.81 -23.29
C VAL A 44 3.18 -3.30 -23.47
N SER A 45 4.37 -2.74 -23.20
CA SER A 45 4.66 -1.34 -23.49
C SER A 45 4.43 -1.06 -24.96
N THR A 46 3.50 -0.16 -25.27
CA THR A 46 3.16 0.20 -26.65
C THR A 46 4.30 0.90 -27.37
N PHE A 47 5.23 1.50 -26.62
CA PHE A 47 6.38 2.23 -27.17
C PHE A 47 7.58 1.31 -27.43
N HIS A 48 7.91 0.43 -26.49
CA HIS A 48 9.10 -0.43 -26.57
C HIS A 48 8.82 -1.87 -27.04
N GLY A 49 7.55 -2.29 -27.07
CA GLY A 49 7.15 -3.67 -27.38
C GLY A 49 7.58 -4.69 -26.32
N ARG A 50 7.97 -4.25 -25.12
CA ARG A 50 8.43 -5.11 -24.02
C ARG A 50 7.30 -5.43 -23.05
N ILE A 51 7.33 -6.62 -22.49
CA ILE A 51 6.43 -7.02 -21.40
C ILE A 51 6.76 -6.18 -20.16
N ILE A 52 5.73 -5.65 -19.52
CA ILE A 52 5.78 -4.94 -18.24
C ILE A 52 5.42 -5.97 -17.18
N VAL A 53 6.41 -6.40 -16.42
CA VAL A 53 6.24 -7.31 -15.28
C VAL A 53 5.87 -6.47 -14.06
N PRO A 54 4.70 -6.69 -13.42
CA PRO A 54 4.37 -6.02 -12.17
C PRO A 54 5.41 -6.32 -11.09
N ARG A 55 6.02 -5.27 -10.53
CA ARG A 55 7.02 -5.43 -9.46
C ARG A 55 6.31 -5.80 -8.16
N LEU A 56 6.76 -6.89 -7.54
CA LEU A 56 6.29 -7.35 -6.23
C LEU A 56 4.75 -7.42 -6.14
N GLY A 57 4.08 -7.89 -7.21
CA GLY A 57 2.63 -7.84 -7.32
C GLY A 57 1.92 -8.78 -6.34
N GLU A 58 2.49 -9.96 -6.11
CA GLU A 58 1.97 -10.98 -5.20
C GLU A 58 2.38 -10.66 -3.77
N GLU A 59 3.66 -10.35 -3.58
CA GLU A 59 4.29 -10.02 -2.32
C GLU A 59 3.61 -8.85 -1.62
N ARG A 60 3.22 -7.81 -2.37
CA ARG A 60 2.47 -6.66 -1.84
C ARG A 60 1.11 -7.04 -1.28
N LEU A 61 0.36 -7.92 -1.95
CA LEU A 61 -0.95 -8.38 -1.46
C LEU A 61 -0.80 -9.28 -0.23
N LEU A 62 0.22 -10.15 -0.21
CA LEU A 62 0.55 -10.97 0.96
C LEU A 62 0.94 -10.08 2.16
N ASN A 63 1.71 -9.03 1.91
CA ASN A 63 2.10 -8.09 2.96
C ASN A 63 0.92 -7.24 3.46
N GLU A 64 0.05 -6.78 2.56
CA GLU A 64 -1.18 -6.07 2.95
C GLU A 64 -2.05 -6.94 3.85
N ALA A 65 -2.27 -8.21 3.49
CA ALA A 65 -3.06 -9.13 4.31
C ALA A 65 -2.46 -9.28 5.73
N ALA A 66 -1.14 -9.52 5.82
CA ALA A 66 -0.45 -9.67 7.10
C ALA A 66 -0.46 -8.37 7.92
N ALA A 67 -0.34 -7.21 7.26
CA ALA A 67 -0.39 -5.90 7.90
C ALA A 67 -1.79 -5.60 8.46
N LEU A 68 -2.86 -5.87 7.70
CA LEU A 68 -4.23 -5.68 8.17
C LEU A 68 -4.52 -6.49 9.45
N GLU A 69 -4.11 -7.77 9.49
CA GLU A 69 -4.25 -8.60 10.68
C GLU A 69 -3.42 -8.07 11.86
N PHE A 70 -2.19 -7.64 11.60
CA PHE A 70 -1.30 -7.07 12.61
C PHE A 70 -1.86 -5.77 13.20
N ILE A 71 -2.33 -4.85 12.37
CA ILE A 71 -2.88 -3.56 12.81
C ILE A 71 -4.17 -3.76 13.60
N ALA A 72 -5.08 -4.60 13.11
CA ALA A 72 -6.33 -4.92 13.80
C ALA A 72 -6.11 -5.53 15.20
N LYS A 73 -5.01 -6.28 15.37
CA LYS A 73 -4.68 -6.92 16.65
C LYS A 73 -3.99 -5.97 17.64
N ASN A 74 -3.19 -5.03 17.16
CA ASN A 74 -2.28 -4.26 18.01
C ASN A 74 -2.67 -2.79 18.20
N THR A 75 -3.70 -2.30 17.50
CA THR A 75 -4.12 -0.90 17.52
C THR A 75 -5.63 -0.76 17.56
N THR A 76 -6.13 0.47 17.72
CA THR A 76 -7.55 0.80 17.52
C THR A 76 -7.83 1.36 16.14
N ILE A 77 -6.83 1.39 15.24
CA ILE A 77 -6.98 1.89 13.88
C ILE A 77 -7.99 0.99 13.16
N PRO A 78 -9.11 1.55 12.65
CA PRO A 78 -10.06 0.76 11.91
C PRO A 78 -9.42 0.36 10.58
N VAL A 79 -9.41 -0.93 10.29
CA VAL A 79 -8.91 -1.50 9.04
C VAL A 79 -9.89 -2.56 8.54
N PRO A 80 -10.00 -2.81 7.22
CA PRO A 80 -10.89 -3.84 6.71
C PRO A 80 -10.47 -5.22 7.22
N LYS A 81 -11.44 -6.00 7.70
CA LYS A 81 -11.22 -7.40 8.05
C LYS A 81 -10.81 -8.21 6.82
N VAL A 82 -9.71 -8.94 6.95
CA VAL A 82 -9.31 -9.96 5.96
C VAL A 82 -10.27 -11.14 6.05
N LEU A 83 -10.93 -11.45 4.93
CA LEU A 83 -11.84 -12.60 4.81
C LEU A 83 -11.10 -13.81 4.25
N ALA A 84 -10.18 -13.59 3.30
CA ALA A 84 -9.31 -14.61 2.76
C ALA A 84 -8.09 -13.97 2.09
N CYS A 85 -6.95 -14.67 2.15
CA CYS A 85 -5.78 -14.38 1.33
C CYS A 85 -5.19 -15.72 0.85
N PHE A 86 -5.11 -15.94 -0.45
CA PHE A 86 -4.65 -17.20 -1.03
C PHE A 86 -4.09 -17.02 -2.43
N GLU A 87 -3.28 -17.99 -2.86
CA GLU A 87 -2.79 -18.11 -4.23
C GLU A 87 -3.68 -19.09 -5.00
N ASP A 88 -4.04 -18.72 -6.23
CA ASP A 88 -4.72 -19.59 -7.19
C ASP A 88 -4.34 -19.21 -8.63
N ASP A 89 -3.94 -20.22 -9.41
CA ASP A 89 -3.61 -20.10 -10.84
C ASP A 89 -2.64 -18.95 -11.15
N GLY A 90 -1.52 -18.90 -10.41
CA GLY A 90 -0.45 -17.91 -10.60
C GLY A 90 -0.87 -16.47 -10.29
N ALA A 91 -1.81 -16.29 -9.36
CA ALA A 91 -2.20 -15.00 -8.83
C ALA A 91 -2.53 -15.09 -7.33
N VAL A 92 -2.22 -14.03 -6.59
CA VAL A 92 -2.63 -13.86 -5.20
C VAL A 92 -3.94 -13.07 -5.16
N TYR A 93 -4.87 -13.56 -4.34
CA TYR A 93 -6.13 -12.92 -4.04
C TYR A 93 -6.11 -12.42 -2.61
N LEU A 94 -6.42 -11.15 -2.42
CA LEU A 94 -6.74 -10.57 -1.12
C LEU A 94 -8.21 -10.16 -1.11
N ILE A 95 -8.98 -10.79 -0.24
CA ILE A 95 -10.40 -10.55 -0.04
C ILE A 95 -10.59 -9.93 1.33
N THR A 96 -11.13 -8.71 1.37
CA THR A 96 -11.48 -8.01 2.61
C THR A 96 -12.98 -7.78 2.68
N GLU A 97 -13.49 -7.42 3.86
CA GLU A 97 -14.83 -6.84 3.94
C GLU A 97 -14.92 -5.55 3.12
N LEU A 98 -16.11 -5.27 2.59
CA LEU A 98 -16.40 -4.01 1.93
C LEU A 98 -16.77 -2.97 2.99
N ILE A 99 -16.06 -1.85 3.01
CA ILE A 99 -16.33 -0.74 3.91
C ILE A 99 -17.28 0.26 3.22
N ASP A 100 -18.44 0.50 3.83
CA ASP A 100 -19.40 1.51 3.37
C ASP A 100 -18.97 2.91 3.84
N ALA A 101 -18.07 3.52 3.05
CA ALA A 101 -17.51 4.83 3.30
C ALA A 101 -16.95 5.44 2.01
N ARG A 102 -16.66 6.74 2.05
CA ARG A 102 -16.08 7.50 0.93
C ARG A 102 -14.67 7.97 1.28
N ARG A 103 -13.86 8.27 0.27
CA ARG A 103 -12.47 8.67 0.50
C ARG A 103 -12.40 10.04 1.19
N MET A 104 -11.32 10.28 1.92
CA MET A 104 -11.07 11.57 2.56
C MET A 104 -10.80 12.69 1.54
N ASP A 105 -10.25 12.37 0.35
CA ASP A 105 -9.99 13.37 -0.70
C ASP A 105 -11.28 13.94 -1.32
N ASP A 106 -12.42 13.25 -1.16
CA ASP A 106 -13.74 13.73 -1.55
C ASP A 106 -14.35 14.77 -0.58
N LEU A 107 -13.77 14.93 0.62
CA LEU A 107 -14.25 15.89 1.62
C LEU A 107 -13.87 17.34 1.28
N THR A 108 -14.57 18.29 1.90
CA THR A 108 -14.17 19.70 1.89
C THR A 108 -12.90 19.93 2.72
N CYS A 109 -12.17 21.01 2.46
CA CYS A 109 -10.96 21.31 3.22
C CYS A 109 -11.21 21.48 4.73
N SER A 110 -12.37 22.02 5.13
CA SER A 110 -12.71 22.18 6.55
C SER A 110 -12.96 20.85 7.24
N ASP A 111 -13.63 19.92 6.56
CA ASP A 111 -13.95 18.61 7.12
C ASP A 111 -12.70 17.72 7.23
N ARG A 112 -11.75 17.88 6.30
CA ARG A 112 -10.47 17.15 6.34
C ARG A 112 -9.67 17.44 7.59
N ILE A 113 -9.68 18.68 8.10
CA ILE A 113 -8.94 19.05 9.32
C ILE A 113 -9.38 18.19 10.51
N ILE A 114 -10.68 17.88 10.62
CA ILE A 114 -11.23 17.03 11.68
C ILE A 114 -10.68 15.60 11.55
N ILE A 115 -10.62 15.09 10.32
CA ILE A 115 -10.08 13.75 10.02
C ILE A 115 -8.56 13.69 10.24
N GLU A 116 -7.83 14.76 9.93
CA GLU A 116 -6.38 14.86 10.14
C GLU A 116 -6.00 14.74 11.62
N GLU A 117 -6.78 15.32 12.53
CA GLU A 117 -6.56 15.18 13.98
C GLU A 117 -6.70 13.72 14.44
N GLU A 118 -7.72 13.01 13.93
CA GLU A 118 -7.90 11.58 14.20
C GLU A 118 -6.74 10.73 13.64
N LEU A 119 -6.28 11.03 12.42
CA LEU A 119 -5.14 10.34 11.79
C LEU A 119 -3.82 10.56 12.54
N GLU A 120 -3.59 11.75 13.08
CA GLU A 120 -2.42 12.02 13.93
C GLU A 120 -2.46 11.15 15.20
N GLY A 121 -3.66 10.95 15.77
CA GLY A 121 -3.88 9.98 16.85
C GLY A 121 -3.53 8.54 16.44
N TYR A 122 -3.83 8.13 15.21
CA TYR A 122 -3.46 6.82 14.68
C TYR A 122 -1.95 6.68 14.42
N ALA A 123 -1.28 7.70 13.90
CA ALA A 123 0.17 7.71 13.76
C ALA A 123 0.88 7.47 15.10
N HIS A 124 0.40 8.12 16.17
CA HIS A 124 0.91 7.90 17.52
C HIS A 124 0.69 6.48 18.07
N GLN A 125 -0.27 5.72 17.55
CA GLN A 125 -0.45 4.31 17.92
C GLN A 125 0.51 3.37 17.18
N LEU A 126 1.04 3.78 16.03
CA LEU A 126 2.01 3.00 15.28
C LEU A 126 3.43 3.11 15.84
N HIS A 127 3.80 4.28 16.38
CA HIS A 127 5.16 4.54 16.90
C HIS A 127 5.63 3.59 18.03
N PRO A 128 4.76 3.12 18.95
CA PRO A 128 5.12 2.13 19.97
C PRO A 128 5.34 0.72 19.40
N LEU A 129 4.84 0.41 18.21
CA LEU A 129 5.04 -0.87 17.55
C LEU A 129 6.47 -0.90 17.00
N ARG A 130 7.38 -1.56 17.71
CA ARG A 130 8.81 -1.55 17.40
C ARG A 130 9.33 -2.92 17.01
N SER A 131 10.39 -2.91 16.20
CA SER A 131 11.08 -4.11 15.74
C SER A 131 12.56 -3.84 15.50
N ARG A 132 13.36 -4.90 15.63
CA ARG A 132 14.75 -4.95 15.15
C ARG A 132 14.85 -5.21 13.64
N ASN A 133 13.85 -5.86 13.07
CA ASN A 133 13.85 -6.28 11.67
C ASN A 133 13.20 -5.20 10.81
N LEU A 134 13.81 -4.95 9.64
CA LEU A 134 13.20 -4.13 8.58
C LEU A 134 12.21 -4.96 7.77
N GLY A 135 11.19 -4.29 7.22
CA GLY A 135 10.24 -4.89 6.30
C GLY A 135 8.87 -5.14 6.91
N GLY A 136 7.98 -5.70 6.10
CA GLY A 136 6.57 -5.87 6.41
C GLY A 136 6.27 -7.10 7.26
N CYS A 137 5.01 -7.21 7.68
CA CYS A 137 4.52 -8.31 8.53
C CYS A 137 4.62 -9.69 7.86
N SER A 138 4.71 -9.74 6.53
CA SER A 138 4.97 -10.97 5.77
C SER A 138 6.42 -11.48 5.89
N GLY A 139 7.33 -10.70 6.48
CA GLY A 139 8.77 -10.95 6.48
C GLY A 139 9.48 -10.49 5.21
N LEU A 140 8.74 -9.97 4.22
CA LEU A 140 9.29 -9.40 3.00
C LEU A 140 9.58 -7.91 3.18
N VAL A 141 10.67 -7.44 2.60
CA VAL A 141 10.98 -6.01 2.52
C VAL A 141 10.38 -5.45 1.24
N ILE A 142 9.30 -4.70 1.39
CA ILE A 142 8.61 -4.04 0.27
C ILE A 142 8.87 -2.54 0.40
N PRO A 143 9.79 -1.96 -0.39
CA PRO A 143 9.99 -0.52 -0.37
C PRO A 143 8.76 0.20 -0.92
N PRO A 144 8.45 1.40 -0.44
CA PRO A 144 7.36 2.19 -1.00
C PRO A 144 7.56 2.51 -2.47
N TYR A 145 6.46 2.63 -3.22
CA TYR A 145 6.50 2.82 -4.67
C TYR A 145 7.31 4.04 -5.11
N ARG A 146 7.40 5.08 -4.28
CA ARG A 146 8.20 6.30 -4.55
C ARG A 146 9.68 6.03 -4.76
N VAL A 147 10.19 4.89 -4.29
CA VAL A 147 11.59 4.46 -4.44
C VAL A 147 11.84 3.68 -5.74
N TRP A 148 10.80 3.13 -6.35
CA TRP A 148 10.94 2.12 -7.39
C TRP A 148 11.61 2.63 -8.66
N ASP A 149 11.33 3.88 -9.06
CA ASP A 149 11.91 4.48 -10.27
C ASP A 149 13.43 4.70 -10.18
N LYS A 150 14.00 4.57 -8.98
CA LYS A 150 15.42 4.79 -8.69
C LYS A 150 16.21 3.50 -8.49
N THR A 151 15.56 2.34 -8.52
CA THR A 151 16.23 1.05 -8.33
C THR A 151 15.56 -0.07 -9.12
N PRO A 152 16.32 -0.88 -9.89
CA PRO A 152 15.78 -2.07 -10.54
C PRO A 152 15.69 -3.28 -9.59
N ARG A 153 16.09 -3.14 -8.32
CA ARG A 153 16.14 -4.25 -7.34
C ARG A 153 14.76 -4.46 -6.70
N ASP A 154 14.28 -5.70 -6.80
CA ASP A 154 13.05 -6.15 -6.11
C ASP A 154 13.34 -6.92 -4.83
N GLU A 155 14.42 -7.71 -4.81
CA GLU A 155 14.79 -8.50 -3.62
C GLU A 155 15.71 -7.71 -2.67
N TRP A 156 15.24 -7.53 -1.45
CA TRP A 156 15.96 -6.83 -0.38
C TRP A 156 16.13 -7.73 0.83
N LYS A 157 17.36 -8.22 1.03
CA LYS A 157 17.77 -8.94 2.24
C LYS A 157 18.55 -7.97 3.10
N LEU A 158 17.93 -7.46 4.16
CA LEU A 158 18.49 -6.41 5.00
C LEU A 158 18.93 -6.98 6.35
N HIS A 159 20.10 -6.55 6.83
CA HIS A 159 20.56 -6.87 8.19
C HIS A 159 19.63 -6.23 9.22
N PRO A 160 19.23 -6.96 10.27
CA PRO A 160 18.47 -6.39 11.37
C PRO A 160 19.33 -5.38 12.16
N SER A 161 18.67 -4.56 12.96
CA SER A 161 19.33 -3.75 13.97
C SER A 161 19.69 -4.57 15.21
N GLU A 162 20.63 -4.05 15.99
CA GLU A 162 20.94 -4.56 17.33
C GLU A 162 19.84 -4.22 18.35
N VAL A 163 19.07 -3.15 18.10
CA VAL A 163 18.02 -2.62 18.99
C VAL A 163 16.70 -2.45 18.25
N GLU A 164 15.59 -2.35 18.99
CA GLU A 164 14.24 -2.13 18.44
C GLU A 164 14.02 -0.66 18.03
N GLU A 165 14.78 -0.20 17.04
CA GLU A 165 14.76 1.20 16.58
C GLU A 165 13.72 1.46 15.47
N TYR A 166 13.21 0.44 14.79
CA TYR A 166 12.26 0.61 13.69
C TYR A 166 10.83 0.64 14.21
N VAL A 167 10.05 1.61 13.72
CA VAL A 167 8.63 1.79 14.04
C VAL A 167 7.76 1.31 12.89
N PHE A 168 6.50 0.99 13.16
CA PHE A 168 5.58 0.59 12.10
C PHE A 168 5.16 1.79 11.26
N CYS A 169 5.40 1.71 9.95
CA CYS A 169 5.14 2.75 8.96
C CYS A 169 4.11 2.25 7.94
N HIS A 170 3.20 3.11 7.51
CA HIS A 170 2.25 2.79 6.43
C HIS A 170 2.88 3.03 5.05
N HIS A 171 3.72 4.08 4.94
CA HIS A 171 4.40 4.54 3.74
C HIS A 171 3.55 5.02 2.55
N ASP A 172 2.22 4.90 2.63
CA ASP A 172 1.26 5.38 1.63
C ASP A 172 -0.01 5.94 2.28
N LEU A 173 0.14 6.60 3.43
CA LEU A 173 -0.97 7.19 4.17
C LEU A 173 -1.39 8.53 3.54
N SER A 174 -2.01 8.46 2.37
CA SER A 174 -2.62 9.59 1.65
C SER A 174 -4.12 9.69 1.91
N GLN A 175 -4.73 10.82 1.54
CA GLN A 175 -6.19 11.03 1.65
C GLN A 175 -7.00 9.99 0.84
N ALA A 176 -6.39 9.41 -0.20
CA ALA A 176 -6.97 8.34 -1.01
C ALA A 176 -7.23 7.03 -0.24
N ASN A 177 -6.42 6.80 0.79
CA ASN A 177 -6.32 5.56 1.54
C ASN A 177 -7.01 5.65 2.92
N VAL A 178 -7.79 6.72 3.13
CA VAL A 178 -8.58 6.93 4.34
C VAL A 178 -10.05 6.97 3.94
N LEU A 179 -10.82 6.00 4.44
CA LEU A 179 -12.26 5.89 4.20
C LEU A 179 -13.03 6.47 5.38
N VAL A 180 -13.92 7.42 5.08
CA VAL A 180 -14.65 8.26 6.03
C VAL A 180 -16.15 8.14 5.80
N CYS A 181 -16.92 8.02 6.88
CA CYS A 181 -18.34 8.32 6.83
C CYS A 181 -18.50 9.84 6.86
N HIS A 182 -18.82 10.43 5.70
CA HIS A 182 -18.87 11.89 5.54
C HIS A 182 -19.94 12.56 6.40
N ASP A 183 -21.04 11.88 6.71
CA ASP A 183 -22.12 12.45 7.53
C ASP A 183 -21.73 12.51 9.02
N GLU A 184 -20.92 11.55 9.48
CA GLU A 184 -20.42 11.47 10.85
C GLU A 184 -19.04 12.12 11.03
N LEU A 185 -18.36 12.45 9.92
CA LEU A 185 -16.94 12.83 9.85
C LEU A 185 -16.06 11.90 10.70
N LYS A 186 -16.26 10.59 10.51
CA LYS A 186 -15.55 9.55 11.25
C LYS A 186 -14.82 8.59 10.32
N ILE A 187 -13.56 8.30 10.62
CA ILE A 187 -12.79 7.30 9.89
C ILE A 187 -13.42 5.91 10.12
N LYS A 188 -13.78 5.24 9.02
CA LYS A 188 -14.32 3.88 9.02
C LYS A 188 -13.27 2.84 8.66
N ALA A 189 -12.23 3.21 7.90
CA ALA A 189 -11.07 2.35 7.65
C ALA A 189 -9.87 3.15 7.11
N VAL A 190 -8.65 2.70 7.46
CA VAL A 190 -7.41 3.00 6.73
C VAL A 190 -7.05 1.78 5.89
N ILE A 191 -6.79 1.97 4.59
CA ILE A 191 -6.60 0.90 3.61
C ILE A 191 -5.25 1.00 2.90
N ASP A 192 -4.91 0.01 2.07
CA ASP A 192 -3.71 0.01 1.21
C ASP A 192 -2.38 -0.07 1.98
N TRP A 193 -2.34 -0.98 2.96
CA TRP A 193 -1.17 -1.25 3.80
C TRP A 193 -0.07 -2.07 3.10
N GLU A 194 -0.07 -2.14 1.77
CA GLU A 194 0.80 -3.06 1.02
C GLU A 194 2.30 -2.77 1.14
N TYR A 195 2.66 -1.50 1.36
CA TYR A 195 4.05 -1.07 1.61
C TYR A 195 4.41 -1.02 3.08
N SER A 196 3.47 -1.34 3.97
CA SER A 196 3.69 -1.13 5.40
C SER A 196 4.68 -2.12 6.00
N GLY A 197 5.33 -1.68 7.08
CA GLY A 197 6.32 -2.49 7.77
C GLY A 197 7.12 -1.67 8.78
N PHE A 198 8.17 -2.28 9.33
CA PHE A 198 9.04 -1.62 10.30
C PHE A 198 10.19 -0.89 9.61
N TRP A 199 10.27 0.41 9.84
CA TRP A 199 11.28 1.31 9.24
C TRP A 199 11.71 2.42 10.21
N PRO A 200 12.81 3.14 9.94
CA PRO A 200 13.09 4.38 10.64
C PRO A 200 11.93 5.38 10.54
N GLU A 201 11.51 5.94 11.67
CA GLU A 201 10.34 6.85 11.79
C GLU A 201 10.34 7.99 10.77
N LYS A 202 11.52 8.54 10.46
CA LYS A 202 11.69 9.64 9.49
C LYS A 202 11.16 9.34 8.08
N PHE A 203 10.95 8.08 7.73
CA PHE A 203 10.43 7.64 6.43
C PHE A 203 8.90 7.49 6.39
N GLU A 204 8.22 7.65 7.52
CA GLU A 204 6.77 7.83 7.54
C GLU A 204 6.46 9.31 7.23
N ARG A 205 5.71 9.53 6.16
CA ARG A 205 5.38 10.87 5.68
C ARG A 205 3.89 11.10 5.88
N ALA A 206 3.53 12.25 6.43
CA ALA A 206 2.14 12.64 6.66
C ALA A 206 1.46 13.13 5.36
N PHE A 207 1.44 12.30 4.32
CA PHE A 207 0.87 12.65 3.01
C PHE A 207 -0.63 12.98 3.08
N TYR A 208 -1.35 12.46 4.07
CA TYR A 208 -2.74 12.80 4.36
C TYR A 208 -2.99 14.29 4.66
N LYS A 209 -1.95 15.07 5.01
CA LYS A 209 -2.06 16.53 5.23
C LYS A 209 -2.21 17.35 3.95
N ARG A 210 -2.15 16.71 2.78
CA ARG A 210 -2.39 17.38 1.50
C ARG A 210 -3.05 16.46 0.48
N VAL A 211 -3.61 17.08 -0.57
CA VAL A 211 -4.14 16.37 -1.72
C VAL A 211 -2.99 15.88 -2.59
N GLY A 212 -3.14 14.69 -3.17
CA GLY A 212 -2.23 14.15 -4.18
C GLY A 212 -1.55 12.85 -3.75
N PRO A 213 -0.56 12.40 -4.53
CA PRO A 213 0.12 11.13 -4.31
C PRO A 213 1.06 11.16 -3.09
N SER A 214 1.40 9.97 -2.59
CA SER A 214 2.42 9.72 -1.56
C SER A 214 3.85 9.75 -2.10
N VAL A 215 4.17 10.82 -2.84
CA VAL A 215 5.53 11.17 -3.29
C VAL A 215 5.79 12.62 -2.94
N ALA A 216 7.05 13.04 -2.79
CA ALA A 216 7.37 14.45 -2.61
C ALA A 216 6.90 15.27 -3.83
N LEU A 217 6.23 16.40 -3.58
CA LEU A 217 5.88 17.38 -4.60
C LEU A 217 6.95 18.49 -4.69
N GLU A 218 6.86 19.34 -5.71
CA GLU A 218 7.78 20.46 -5.89
C GLU A 218 7.86 21.33 -4.62
N GLY A 219 9.08 21.53 -4.12
CA GLY A 219 9.35 22.30 -2.90
C GLY A 219 9.25 21.50 -1.59
N GLU A 220 8.84 20.23 -1.62
CA GLU A 220 8.86 19.36 -0.45
C GLU A 220 10.20 18.63 -0.30
N ALA A 221 10.53 18.24 0.94
CA ALA A 221 11.66 17.36 1.19
C ALA A 221 11.38 15.96 0.61
N ASP A 222 12.25 15.50 -0.27
CA ASP A 222 12.23 14.17 -0.88
C ASP A 222 13.17 13.22 -0.10
N ASP A 223 12.61 12.12 0.41
CA ASP A 223 13.32 11.13 1.22
C ASP A 223 13.85 9.94 0.39
N VAL A 224 13.60 9.90 -0.92
CA VAL A 224 13.86 8.72 -1.76
C VAL A 224 15.34 8.34 -1.81
N ASP A 225 16.24 9.30 -2.08
CA ASP A 225 17.67 9.02 -2.21
C ASP A 225 18.27 8.63 -0.83
N GLU A 226 17.77 9.22 0.25
CA GLU A 226 18.18 8.87 1.62
C GLU A 226 17.71 7.46 2.01
N MET A 227 16.46 7.12 1.70
CA MET A 227 15.91 5.78 1.93
C MET A 227 16.70 4.72 1.16
N LEU A 228 17.00 4.96 -0.11
CA LEU A 228 17.81 4.05 -0.91
C LEU A 228 19.22 3.88 -0.36
N LYS A 229 19.86 4.97 0.05
CA LYS A 229 21.17 4.90 0.69
C LYS A 229 21.11 4.03 1.94
N PHE A 230 20.13 4.26 2.82
CA PHE A 230 19.92 3.47 4.02
C PHE A 230 19.71 1.98 3.72
N MET A 231 18.84 1.66 2.75
CA MET A 231 18.58 0.28 2.36
C MET A 231 19.83 -0.42 1.81
N ASN A 232 20.64 0.27 0.99
CA ASN A 232 21.88 -0.27 0.45
C ASN A 232 22.96 -0.48 1.54
N GLU A 233 23.00 0.39 2.55
CA GLU A 233 23.90 0.23 3.70
C GLU A 233 23.55 -1.00 4.56
N LYS A 234 22.26 -1.34 4.63
CA LYS A 234 21.75 -2.51 5.36
C LYS A 234 21.76 -3.80 4.55
N LEU A 235 22.04 -3.75 3.25
CA LEU A 235 21.97 -4.91 2.38
C LEU A 235 23.00 -5.98 2.80
N VAL A 236 22.53 -7.22 2.99
CA VAL A 236 23.39 -8.38 3.19
C VAL A 236 24.15 -8.62 1.89
N ARG A 237 25.48 -8.57 1.95
CA ARG A 237 26.36 -8.82 0.81
C ARG A 237 26.62 -10.30 0.59
#